data_AF-A0A9D2RMN2-F1
#
_entry.id   AF-A0A9D2RMN2-F1
#
_cell.length_a   1.000
_cell.length_b   1.000
_cell.length_c   1.000
_cell.angle_alpha   90.00
_cell.angle_beta   90.00
_cell.angle_gamma   90.00
#
_symmetry.space_group_name_H-M   'P 1'
#
loop_
_entity.id
_entity.type
_entity.pdbx_description
1 polymer ?
#
loop_
_entity_poly.entity_id
_entity_poly.type
_entity_poly.pdbx_seq_one_letter_code
_entity_poly.pdbx_strand_id
1 'polypeptide(L)'
;MTTTEAFEAGPDRGLERTPPQDLAAERGVLGGMMLSKDAIADVVETVRGADFYRPAHEMIFEAIIDLYGRGEPADLVTVSDELSKRGELQRVGGGA
;
A
#
# COMPACT_ATOMS: atom_id res chain seq x y z
N MET A 1 -53.34 -21.18 15.16
CA MET A 1 -52.78 -20.03 15.90
C MET A 1 -51.33 -19.93 15.45
N THR A 2 -51.09 -19.21 14.35
CA THR A 2 -49.78 -19.14 13.70
C THR A 2 -49.20 -17.78 14.01
N THR A 3 -48.23 -17.71 14.92
CA THR A 3 -47.42 -16.52 15.13
C THR A 3 -46.32 -16.54 14.07
N THR A 4 -46.47 -15.69 13.05
CA THR A 4 -45.36 -15.28 12.19
C THR A 4 -44.67 -14.13 12.90
N GLU A 5 -43.47 -14.35 13.44
CA GLU A 5 -42.61 -13.27 13.90
C GLU A 5 -41.99 -12.60 12.68
N ALA A 6 -42.42 -11.37 12.42
CA ALA A 6 -41.79 -10.48 11.47
C ALA A 6 -40.41 -10.09 12.04
N PHE A 7 -39.35 -10.49 11.36
CA PHE A 7 -38.01 -9.93 11.59
C PHE A 7 -38.02 -8.47 11.12
N GLU A 8 -38.17 -7.54 12.07
CA GLU A 8 -37.89 -6.12 11.83
C GLU A 8 -36.39 -5.97 11.60
N ALA A 9 -36.00 -5.85 10.33
CA ALA A 9 -34.67 -5.43 9.94
C ALA A 9 -34.45 -4.01 10.47
N GLY A 10 -33.62 -3.89 11.51
CA GLY A 10 -33.17 -2.61 12.05
C GLY A 10 -32.53 -1.75 10.96
N PRO A 11 -32.48 -0.41 11.15
CA PRO A 11 -32.07 0.51 10.11
C PRO A 11 -30.66 0.16 9.65
N ASP A 12 -30.49 0.00 8.34
CA ASP A 12 -29.22 -0.09 7.62
C ASP A 12 -28.38 1.12 8.04
N ARG A 13 -27.60 0.95 9.12
CA ARG A 13 -26.61 1.91 9.54
C ARG A 13 -25.58 1.87 8.43
N GLY A 14 -25.75 2.82 7.52
CA GLY A 14 -24.90 3.06 6.38
C GLY A 14 -23.48 2.69 6.73
N LEU A 15 -23.04 1.60 6.13
CA LEU A 15 -21.65 1.24 6.09
C LEU A 15 -20.92 2.47 5.55
N GLU A 16 -20.23 3.21 6.42
CA GLU A 16 -18.95 3.80 6.07
C GLU A 16 -18.06 2.62 5.65
N ARG A 17 -18.28 2.19 4.40
CA ARG A 17 -17.71 1.01 3.76
C ARG A 17 -16.29 1.41 3.41
N THR A 18 -15.39 1.33 4.37
CA THR A 18 -13.95 1.32 4.09
C THR A 18 -13.72 0.23 3.02
N PRO A 19 -13.12 0.57 1.86
CA PRO A 19 -12.79 -0.41 0.85
C PRO A 19 -11.99 -1.58 1.46
N PRO A 20 -12.18 -2.82 0.99
CA PRO A 20 -11.37 -3.94 1.45
C PRO A 20 -9.88 -3.64 1.26
N GLN A 21 -9.09 -3.79 2.33
CA GLN A 21 -7.67 -3.43 2.33
C GLN A 21 -6.91 -4.22 3.40
N ASP A 22 -5.62 -4.45 3.15
CA ASP A 22 -4.70 -5.11 4.09
C ASP A 22 -3.36 -4.35 4.16
N LEU A 23 -3.25 -3.44 5.13
CA LEU A 23 -2.02 -2.67 5.34
C LEU A 23 -0.81 -3.53 5.71
N ALA A 24 -1.00 -4.71 6.29
CA ALA A 24 0.11 -5.58 6.65
C ALA A 24 0.68 -6.25 5.40
N ALA A 25 -0.18 -6.69 4.49
CA ALA A 25 0.21 -7.19 3.19
C ALA A 25 0.96 -6.12 2.38
N GLU A 26 0.44 -4.88 2.32
CA GLU A 26 1.11 -3.78 1.61
C GLU A 26 2.52 -3.52 2.14
N ARG A 27 2.70 -3.45 3.48
CA ARG A 27 4.03 -3.32 4.08
C ARG A 27 4.93 -4.52 3.78
N GLY A 28 4.36 -5.72 3.76
CA GLY A 28 5.09 -6.95 3.42
C GLY A 28 5.62 -6.93 1.99
N VAL A 29 4.81 -6.47 1.04
CA VAL A 29 5.22 -6.30 -0.37
C VAL A 29 6.37 -5.31 -0.48
N LEU A 30 6.21 -4.10 0.07
CA LEU A 30 7.25 -3.07 0.03
C LEU A 30 8.54 -3.54 0.70
N GLY A 31 8.43 -4.17 1.88
CA GLY A 31 9.59 -4.72 2.58
C GLY A 31 10.29 -5.82 1.79
N GLY A 32 9.53 -6.72 1.15
CA GLY A 32 10.07 -7.79 0.31
C GLY A 32 10.83 -7.26 -0.91
N MET A 33 10.26 -6.24 -1.56
CA MET A 33 10.90 -5.54 -2.68
C MET A 33 12.22 -4.89 -2.27
N MET A 34 12.29 -4.29 -1.08
CA MET A 34 13.53 -3.68 -0.56
C MET A 34 14.61 -4.69 -0.16
N LEU A 35 14.27 -5.97 -0.06
CA LEU A 35 15.21 -7.05 0.27
C LEU A 35 15.75 -7.78 -0.96
N SER A 36 15.02 -7.76 -2.08
CA SER A 36 15.39 -8.53 -3.27
C SER A 36 14.95 -7.85 -4.57
N LYS A 37 15.92 -7.63 -5.46
CA LYS A 37 15.66 -7.16 -6.83
C LYS A 37 14.77 -8.12 -7.64
N ASP A 38 14.83 -9.42 -7.33
CA ASP A 38 14.02 -10.43 -8.03
C ASP A 38 12.57 -10.31 -7.56
N ALA A 39 12.34 -10.00 -6.28
CA ALA A 39 11.00 -9.70 -5.78
C ALA A 39 10.42 -8.42 -6.41
N ILE A 40 11.24 -7.41 -6.70
CA ILE A 40 10.80 -6.25 -7.48
C ILE A 40 10.33 -6.70 -8.86
N ALA A 41 11.13 -7.53 -9.55
CA ALA A 41 10.83 -8.02 -10.89
C ALA A 41 9.50 -8.80 -10.93
N ASP A 42 9.25 -9.67 -9.94
CA ASP A 42 8.02 -10.45 -9.85
C ASP A 42 6.80 -9.56 -9.53
N VAL A 43 6.94 -8.61 -8.60
CA VAL A 43 5.82 -7.75 -8.18
C VAL A 43 5.37 -6.81 -9.30
N VAL A 44 6.30 -6.24 -10.08
CA VAL A 44 5.95 -5.30 -11.16
C VAL A 44 5.16 -5.96 -12.30
N GLU A 45 5.17 -7.29 -12.41
CA GLU A 45 4.34 -7.99 -13.39
C GLU A 45 2.84 -7.86 -13.07
N THR A 46 2.49 -7.69 -11.79
CA THR A 46 1.09 -7.83 -11.31
C THR A 46 0.56 -6.64 -10.53
N VAL A 47 1.41 -5.85 -9.88
CA VAL A 47 1.01 -4.73 -9.00
C VAL A 47 1.41 -3.39 -9.62
N ARG A 48 0.57 -2.37 -9.46
CA ARG A 48 0.81 -0.96 -9.79
C ARG A 48 0.71 -0.10 -8.54
N GLY A 49 1.31 1.09 -8.53
CA GLY A 49 1.25 1.99 -7.38
C GLY A 49 -0.18 2.31 -6.93
N ALA A 50 -1.10 2.49 -7.89
CA ALA A 50 -2.50 2.78 -7.63
C ALA A 50 -3.29 1.62 -6.97
N ASP A 51 -2.73 0.42 -6.89
CA ASP A 51 -3.36 -0.73 -6.21
C ASP A 51 -3.20 -0.66 -4.68
N PHE A 52 -2.25 0.15 -4.19
CA PHE A 52 -2.07 0.35 -2.75
C PHE A 52 -3.21 1.21 -2.19
N TYR A 53 -3.80 0.78 -1.08
CA TYR A 53 -4.85 1.53 -0.40
C TYR A 53 -4.31 2.82 0.24
N ARG A 54 -3.06 2.80 0.72
CA ARG A 54 -2.42 3.96 1.33
C ARG A 54 -1.63 4.75 0.27
N PRO A 55 -1.92 6.05 0.07
CA PRO A 55 -1.10 6.90 -0.81
C PRO A 55 0.38 6.95 -0.41
N ALA A 56 0.67 6.78 0.90
CA ALA A 56 2.05 6.66 1.37
C ALA A 56 2.76 5.43 0.83
N HIS A 57 2.07 4.29 0.71
CA HIS A 57 2.65 3.06 0.20
C HIS A 57 2.79 3.11 -1.33
N GLU A 58 1.85 3.75 -2.03
CA GLU A 58 1.98 4.10 -3.45
C GLU A 58 3.27 4.91 -3.71
N MET A 59 3.49 6.01 -2.97
CA MET A 59 4.71 6.83 -3.12
C MET A 59 5.99 6.03 -2.87
N ILE A 60 6.00 5.13 -1.87
CA ILE A 60 7.16 4.26 -1.60
C ILE A 60 7.36 3.27 -2.76
N PHE A 61 6.29 2.67 -3.29
CA PHE A 61 6.36 1.76 -4.43
C PHE A 61 6.96 2.45 -5.66
N GLU A 62 6.46 3.63 -6.03
CA GLU A 62 6.97 4.37 -7.19
C GLU A 62 8.45 4.75 -7.02
N ALA A 63 8.89 5.11 -5.82
CA ALA A 63 10.32 5.33 -5.54
C ALA A 63 11.17 4.06 -5.73
N ILE A 64 10.68 2.89 -5.31
CA ILE A 64 11.33 1.59 -5.56
C ILE A 64 11.44 1.31 -7.06
N ILE A 65 10.35 1.51 -7.82
CA ILE A 65 10.32 1.25 -9.27
C ILE A 65 11.28 2.16 -10.01
N ASP A 66 11.33 3.44 -9.67
CA ASP A 66 12.24 4.38 -10.30
C ASP A 66 13.71 4.03 -10.03
N LEU A 67 14.06 3.69 -8.78
CA LEU A 67 15.40 3.22 -8.44
C LEU A 67 15.77 1.96 -9.23
N TYR A 68 14.87 0.98 -9.25
CA TYR A 68 15.05 -0.26 -10.01
C TYR A 68 15.23 -0.01 -11.51
N GLY A 69 14.42 0.88 -12.10
CA GLY A 69 14.51 1.26 -13.51
C GLY A 69 15.81 1.97 -13.88
N ARG A 70 16.45 2.66 -12.93
CA ARG A 70 17.80 3.24 -13.09
C ARG A 70 18.93 2.25 -12.83
N GLY A 71 18.60 1.02 -12.41
CA GLY A 71 19.59 0.02 -11.99
C GLY A 71 20.25 0.36 -10.64
N GLU A 72 19.64 1.23 -9.84
CA GLU A 72 20.08 1.60 -8.50
C GLU A 72 19.53 0.61 -7.47
N PRO A 73 20.21 0.41 -6.31
CA PRO A 73 19.64 -0.32 -5.19
C PRO A 73 18.35 0.35 -4.72
N ALA A 74 17.36 -0.46 -4.34
CA ALA A 74 16.08 0.01 -3.81
C ALA A 74 15.84 -0.50 -2.38
N ASP A 75 16.86 -0.37 -1.52
CA ASP A 75 16.79 -0.68 -0.09
C ASP A 75 16.21 0.50 0.73
N LEU A 76 16.04 0.30 2.04
CA LEU A 76 15.47 1.31 2.94
C LEU A 76 16.20 2.66 2.91
N VAL A 77 17.52 2.66 2.81
CA VAL A 77 18.33 3.89 2.83
C VAL A 77 18.15 4.64 1.51
N THR A 78 18.35 3.93 0.40
CA THR A 78 18.24 4.50 -0.95
C THR A 78 16.83 4.99 -1.26
N VAL A 79 15.79 4.25 -0.84
CA VAL A 79 14.39 4.68 -1.00
C VAL A 79 14.10 5.92 -0.14
N SER A 80 14.59 5.98 1.10
CA SER A 80 14.43 7.17 1.95
C SER A 80 15.13 8.40 1.37
N ASP A 81 16.33 8.22 0.82
CA ASP A 81 17.08 9.29 0.15
C ASP A 81 16.35 9.76 -1.12
N GLU A 82 15.81 8.83 -1.90
CA GLU A 82 15.02 9.14 -3.10
C GLU A 82 13.75 9.93 -2.74
N LEU A 83 12.98 9.50 -1.74
CA LEU A 83 11.81 10.21 -1.23
C LEU A 83 12.18 11.58 -0.65
N SER A 84 13.35 11.72 -0.04
CA SER A 84 13.87 13.00 0.44
C SER A 84 14.17 13.96 -0.72
N LYS A 85 14.83 13.48 -1.77
CA LYS A 85 15.12 14.26 -2.99
C LYS A 85 13.84 14.72 -3.69
N ARG A 86 12.77 13.92 -3.63
CA ARG A 86 11.44 14.27 -4.15
C ARG A 86 10.66 15.24 -3.27
N GLY A 87 11.10 15.47 -2.03
CA GLY A 87 10.34 16.25 -1.05
C GLY A 87 9.11 15.51 -0.50
N GLU A 88 9.08 14.19 -0.64
CA GLU A 88 7.93 13.33 -0.29
C GLU A 88 8.13 12.59 1.02
N LEU A 89 9.35 12.56 1.57
CA LEU A 89 9.67 11.79 2.78
C LEU A 89 8.71 12.09 3.95
N GLN A 90 8.40 13.37 4.21
CA GLN A 90 7.46 13.75 5.27
C GLN A 90 6.03 13.25 5.01
N ARG A 91 5.63 13.15 3.75
CA ARG A 91 4.28 12.72 3.35
C ARG A 91 4.07 11.22 3.53
N VAL A 92 5.13 10.42 3.45
CA VAL A 92 5.08 8.97 3.66
C VAL A 92 5.25 8.55 5.12
N GLY A 93 5.39 9.52 6.03
CA GLY A 93 5.56 9.29 7.48
C GLY A 93 6.98 9.51 8.00
N GLY A 94 7.89 10.05 7.19
CA GLY A 94 9.25 10.34 7.63
C GLY A 94 9.36 11.68 8.36
N GLY A 95 9.45 11.63 9.69
CA GLY A 95 10.00 12.72 10.49
C GLY A 95 9.30 13.02 11.82
N ALA A 96 9.31 12.08 12.75
CA ALA A 96 9.34 12.33 14.20
C ALA A 96 10.12 11.22 14.90
#